data_AF-A0A961YLW9-F1
#
_entry.id   AF-A0A961YLW9-F1
#
_cell.length_a   1.000
_cell.length_b   1.000
_cell.length_c   1.000
_cell.angle_alpha   90.00
_cell.angle_beta   90.00
_cell.angle_gamma   90.00
#
_symmetry.space_group_name_H-M   'P 1'
#
loop_
_entity.id
_entity.type
_entity.pdbx_description
1 polymer ?
#
loop_
_entity_poly.entity_id
_entity_poly.type
_entity_poly.pdbx_seq_one_letter_code
_entity_poly.pdbx_strand_id
1 'polypeptide(L)'
;MRIAVFFTPPRDHPLTNAAADWLGRDAFTDEIRPRGEVPGFDSDEIAALTADPRRYGFHATLKPPFRIAAGHNLDDIRAALAGFCRTQPAFTIPALELTALGPFFALTAGRATADVNELAAAVVRDLDPFRAPATEEEIARRRPESLSERQRDYLREWGYPYVFDEFQFHMTLTGRVPVARRAAMAEVLRRRFAPFIGRPLAIDALALFCEPLPPSDFFVDSHAALVPVKQAMAGT
;
A
#
# COMPACT_ATOMS: atom_id res chain seq x y z
N MET A 1 -9.84 5.86 15.49
CA MET A 1 -9.44 4.76 14.59
C MET A 1 -9.63 5.14 13.14
N ARG A 2 -8.75 4.65 12.26
CA ARG A 2 -8.93 4.64 10.80
C ARG A 2 -8.67 3.24 10.26
N ILE A 3 -9.36 2.87 9.20
CA ILE A 3 -9.25 1.59 8.50
C ILE A 3 -8.78 1.86 7.08
N ALA A 4 -7.93 1.00 6.53
CA ALA A 4 -7.50 1.04 5.16
C ALA A 4 -7.54 -0.35 4.52
N VAL A 5 -7.75 -0.41 3.21
CA VAL A 5 -7.68 -1.67 2.46
C VAL A 5 -6.47 -1.61 1.58
N PHE A 6 -5.50 -2.45 1.89
CA PHE A 6 -4.21 -2.47 1.23
C PHE A 6 -3.97 -3.83 0.58
N PHE A 7 -3.11 -3.84 -0.42
CA PHE A 7 -2.39 -5.04 -0.76
C PHE A 7 -1.09 -5.09 0.05
N THR A 8 -0.78 -6.22 0.66
CA THR A 8 0.55 -6.55 1.15
C THR A 8 0.75 -8.06 0.96
N PRO A 9 1.94 -8.53 0.54
CA PRO A 9 2.17 -9.96 0.42
C PRO A 9 2.01 -10.65 1.79
N PRO A 10 1.77 -11.97 1.81
CA PRO A 10 1.64 -12.73 3.06
C PRO A 10 2.77 -12.45 4.07
N ARG A 11 2.49 -12.61 5.36
CA ARG A 11 3.45 -12.32 6.45
C ARG A 11 4.81 -12.99 6.26
N ASP A 12 4.80 -14.25 5.83
CA ASP A 12 5.97 -15.09 5.60
C ASP A 12 6.62 -14.87 4.22
N HIS A 13 6.02 -14.06 3.36
CA HIS A 13 6.56 -13.77 2.03
C HIS A 13 7.93 -13.08 2.14
N PRO A 14 8.96 -13.51 1.38
CA PRO A 14 10.30 -12.94 1.49
C PRO A 14 10.37 -11.43 1.23
N LEU A 15 9.52 -10.90 0.33
CA LEU A 15 9.41 -9.45 0.09
C LEU A 15 8.88 -8.69 1.32
N THR A 16 7.89 -9.23 2.03
CA THR A 16 7.34 -8.63 3.25
C THR A 16 8.42 -8.55 4.32
N ASN A 17 9.19 -9.64 4.52
CA ASN A 17 10.30 -9.67 5.46
C ASN A 17 11.41 -8.66 5.09
N ALA A 18 11.86 -8.65 3.83
CA ALA A 18 12.89 -7.73 3.36
C ALA A 18 12.47 -6.26 3.51
N ALA A 19 11.19 -5.96 3.25
CA ALA A 19 10.63 -4.64 3.42
C ALA A 19 10.42 -4.26 4.89
N ALA A 20 9.99 -5.18 5.76
CA ALA A 20 9.89 -4.94 7.20
C ALA A 20 11.27 -4.65 7.81
N ASP A 21 12.31 -5.39 7.41
CA ASP A 21 13.68 -5.11 7.84
C ASP A 21 14.17 -3.76 7.28
N TRP A 22 13.81 -3.42 6.04
CA TRP A 22 14.15 -2.13 5.44
C TRP A 22 13.42 -0.97 6.10
N LEU A 23 12.14 -1.13 6.46
CA LEU A 23 11.26 -0.15 7.09
C LEU A 23 11.39 -0.14 8.62
N GLY A 24 12.10 -1.10 9.20
CA GLY A 24 12.44 -1.19 10.62
C GLY A 24 11.25 -1.54 11.51
N ARG A 25 10.17 -2.07 10.92
CA ARG A 25 8.95 -2.50 11.62
C ARG A 25 8.18 -3.49 10.76
N ASP A 26 7.69 -4.56 11.38
CA ASP A 26 6.73 -5.48 10.77
C ASP A 26 5.30 -5.06 11.14
N ALA A 27 4.46 -4.78 10.13
CA ALA A 27 3.07 -4.36 10.36
C ALA A 27 2.14 -5.51 10.76
N PHE A 28 2.55 -6.76 10.58
CA PHE A 28 1.78 -7.93 11.03
C PHE A 28 1.94 -8.21 12.52
N THR A 29 3.11 -7.90 13.10
CA THR A 29 3.44 -8.25 14.49
C THR A 29 3.71 -7.05 15.39
N ASP A 30 3.88 -5.86 14.80
CA ASP A 30 4.40 -4.66 15.44
C ASP A 30 5.85 -4.76 15.95
N GLU A 31 6.57 -5.82 15.58
CA GLU A 31 7.96 -5.97 15.99
C GLU A 31 8.85 -4.93 15.31
N ILE A 32 9.66 -4.25 16.13
CA ILE A 32 10.75 -3.40 15.63
C ILE A 32 11.83 -4.31 15.03
N ARG A 33 12.21 -4.03 13.78
CA ARG A 33 13.20 -4.82 13.04
C ARG A 33 14.53 -4.06 12.94
N PRO A 34 15.67 -4.68 13.29
CA PRO A 34 16.96 -4.04 13.10
C PRO A 34 17.27 -3.93 11.60
N ARG A 35 17.56 -2.71 11.11
CA ARG A 35 17.76 -2.45 9.67
C ARG A 35 19.09 -2.97 9.13
N GLY A 36 20.06 -3.19 10.03
CA GLY A 36 21.47 -3.33 9.71
C GLY A 36 22.11 -2.02 9.27
N GLU A 37 23.43 -2.04 9.07
CA GLU A 37 24.15 -0.90 8.50
C GLU A 37 23.73 -0.68 7.04
N VAL A 38 23.52 0.59 6.67
CA VAL A 38 23.19 0.99 5.30
C VAL A 38 24.38 1.75 4.71
N PRO A 39 25.11 1.19 3.72
CA PRO A 39 26.29 1.84 3.19
C PRO A 39 26.05 3.27 2.73
N GLY A 40 26.83 4.21 3.26
CA GLY A 40 26.74 5.63 2.90
C GLY A 40 25.60 6.40 3.56
N PHE A 41 24.90 5.83 4.54
CA PHE A 41 23.88 6.52 5.33
C PHE A 41 24.07 6.21 6.81
N ASP A 42 23.90 7.22 7.67
CA ASP A 42 23.80 6.98 9.10
C ASP A 42 22.40 6.43 9.47
N SER A 43 22.30 5.85 10.67
CA SER A 43 21.06 5.20 11.13
C SER A 43 19.90 6.18 11.27
N ASP A 44 20.17 7.42 11.72
CA ASP A 44 19.13 8.43 11.96
C ASP A 44 18.58 8.97 10.65
N GLU A 45 19.43 9.14 9.64
CA GLU A 45 19.05 9.52 8.29
C GLU A 45 18.11 8.47 7.67
N ILE A 46 18.45 7.18 7.77
CA ILE A 46 17.56 6.11 7.28
C ILE A 46 16.26 6.07 8.07
N ALA A 47 16.32 6.24 9.39
CA ALA A 47 15.14 6.27 10.24
C ALA A 47 14.20 7.42 9.86
N ALA A 48 14.74 8.59 9.51
CA ALA A 48 13.97 9.73 9.03
C ALA A 48 13.41 9.49 7.61
N LEU A 49 14.24 8.99 6.69
CA LEU A 49 13.85 8.70 5.30
C LEU A 49 12.84 7.57 5.17
N THR A 50 12.64 6.75 6.20
CA THR A 50 11.65 5.67 6.21
C THR A 50 10.52 5.90 7.21
N ALA A 51 10.50 7.03 7.92
CA ALA A 51 9.52 7.29 8.99
C ALA A 51 8.07 7.23 8.48
N ASP A 52 7.78 7.91 7.37
CA ASP A 52 6.44 7.95 6.77
C ASP A 52 5.96 6.55 6.34
N PRO A 53 6.66 5.79 5.48
CA PRO A 53 6.21 4.45 5.10
C PRO A 53 6.25 3.44 6.25
N ARG A 54 7.18 3.56 7.22
CA ARG A 54 7.23 2.70 8.41
C ARG A 54 5.92 2.73 9.20
N ARG A 55 5.34 3.92 9.37
CA ARG A 55 4.07 4.11 10.08
C ARG A 55 2.94 3.30 9.45
N TYR A 56 2.89 3.25 8.12
CA TYR A 56 1.85 2.51 7.42
C TYR A 56 2.16 1.01 7.26
N GLY A 57 3.42 0.62 7.37
CA GLY A 57 3.88 -0.71 7.01
C GLY A 57 4.11 -0.88 5.51
N PHE A 58 4.72 -2.00 5.10
CA PHE A 58 4.93 -2.30 3.69
C PHE A 58 3.61 -2.72 3.02
N HIS A 59 3.14 -1.91 2.07
CA HIS A 59 1.84 -2.10 1.45
C HIS A 59 1.70 -1.30 0.14
N ALA A 60 0.73 -1.67 -0.70
CA ALA A 60 0.16 -0.80 -1.74
C ALA A 60 -1.26 -0.40 -1.36
N THR A 61 -1.59 0.89 -1.45
CA THR A 61 -2.92 1.39 -1.08
C THR A 61 -3.95 1.06 -2.17
N LEU A 62 -5.01 0.30 -1.87
CA LEU A 62 -6.16 0.09 -2.77
C LEU A 62 -7.33 1.01 -2.40
N LYS A 63 -7.68 1.06 -1.11
CA LYS A 63 -8.56 2.07 -0.52
C LYS A 63 -7.79 2.80 0.59
N PRO A 64 -7.65 4.14 0.50
CA PRO A 64 -6.89 4.93 1.46
C PRO A 64 -7.54 4.88 2.84
N PRO A 65 -6.82 5.25 3.92
CA PRO A 65 -7.39 5.24 5.26
C PRO A 65 -8.64 6.10 5.40
N PHE A 66 -9.69 5.54 6.01
CA PHE A 66 -10.96 6.19 6.28
C PHE A 66 -11.46 5.91 7.70
N ARG A 67 -12.36 6.76 8.20
CA ARG A 67 -13.11 6.51 9.43
C ARG A 67 -14.32 5.63 9.13
N ILE A 68 -14.66 4.72 10.04
CA ILE A 68 -15.84 3.87 9.89
C ILE A 68 -17.12 4.72 9.97
N ALA A 69 -18.05 4.52 9.04
CA ALA A 69 -19.36 5.17 9.02
C ALA A 69 -20.21 4.81 10.25
N ALA A 70 -21.09 5.72 10.65
CA ALA A 70 -22.03 5.45 11.73
C ALA A 70 -22.94 4.27 11.36
N GLY A 71 -23.19 3.37 12.33
CA GLY A 71 -23.96 2.15 12.11
C GLY A 71 -23.13 0.95 11.63
N HIS A 72 -21.84 1.14 11.36
CA HIS A 72 -20.90 0.07 11.05
C HIS A 72 -19.82 -0.08 12.13
N ASN A 73 -19.25 -1.28 12.22
CA ASN A 73 -18.11 -1.60 13.07
C ASN A 73 -17.00 -2.31 12.27
N LEU A 74 -15.90 -2.65 12.94
CA LEU A 74 -14.75 -3.30 12.31
C LEU A 74 -15.07 -4.70 11.76
N ASP A 75 -15.91 -5.48 12.46
CA ASP A 75 -16.29 -6.82 12.03
C ASP A 75 -17.14 -6.81 10.77
N ASP A 76 -17.99 -5.79 10.58
CA ASP A 76 -18.75 -5.61 9.34
C ASP A 76 -17.80 -5.45 8.14
N ILE A 77 -16.72 -4.69 8.31
CA ILE A 77 -15.72 -4.43 7.25
C ILE A 77 -14.88 -5.69 7.00
N ARG A 78 -14.48 -6.41 8.05
CA ARG A 78 -13.79 -7.71 7.91
C ARG A 78 -14.63 -8.69 7.10
N ALA A 79 -15.92 -8.80 7.43
CA ALA A 79 -16.85 -9.67 6.72
C ALA A 79 -17.06 -9.24 5.26
N ALA A 80 -17.20 -7.94 5.02
CA ALA A 80 -17.35 -7.38 3.68
C ALA A 80 -16.09 -7.59 2.82
N LEU A 81 -14.89 -7.34 3.36
CA LEU A 81 -13.63 -7.57 2.66
C LEU A 81 -13.45 -9.06 2.34
N ALA A 82 -13.73 -9.95 3.30
CA ALA A 82 -13.67 -11.39 3.06
C ALA A 82 -14.69 -11.85 2.01
N GLY A 83 -15.90 -11.28 2.02
CA GLY A 83 -16.93 -11.51 1.00
C GLY A 83 -16.50 -11.07 -0.38
N PHE A 84 -15.95 -9.86 -0.48
CA PHE A 84 -15.38 -9.30 -1.69
C PHE A 84 -14.25 -10.17 -2.24
N CYS A 85 -13.28 -10.57 -1.41
CA CYS A 85 -12.14 -11.37 -1.89
C CYS A 85 -12.57 -12.73 -2.47
N ARG A 86 -13.67 -13.32 -1.98
CA ARG A 86 -14.22 -14.58 -2.54
C ARG A 86 -14.85 -14.44 -3.92
N THR A 87 -15.05 -13.23 -4.43
CA THR A 87 -15.58 -12.99 -5.79
C THR A 87 -14.52 -12.48 -6.76
N GLN A 88 -13.35 -12.09 -6.27
CA GLN A 88 -12.27 -11.53 -7.07
C GLN A 88 -11.21 -12.59 -7.41
N PRO A 89 -10.83 -12.76 -8.69
CA PRO A 89 -9.76 -13.67 -9.06
C PRO A 89 -8.39 -13.13 -8.63
N ALA A 90 -7.54 -14.02 -8.14
CA ALA A 90 -6.12 -13.74 -7.97
C ALA A 90 -5.44 -13.54 -9.34
N PHE A 91 -4.42 -12.69 -9.40
CA PHE A 91 -3.64 -12.47 -10.62
C PHE A 91 -2.17 -12.21 -10.27
N THR A 92 -1.36 -11.90 -11.28
CA THR A 92 0.08 -11.68 -11.10
C THR A 92 0.50 -10.39 -11.77
N ILE A 93 1.12 -9.50 -11.00
CA ILE A 93 1.91 -8.41 -11.58
C ILE A 93 3.18 -9.05 -12.17
N PRO A 94 3.43 -8.93 -13.49
CA PRO A 94 4.45 -9.73 -14.16
C PRO A 94 5.89 -9.40 -13.75
N ALA A 95 6.15 -8.14 -13.40
CA ALA A 95 7.46 -7.67 -12.98
C ALA A 95 7.30 -6.47 -12.04
N LEU A 96 8.00 -6.51 -10.90
CA LEU A 96 8.19 -5.34 -10.04
C LEU A 96 9.36 -4.48 -10.52
N GLU A 97 9.23 -3.18 -10.40
CA GLU A 97 10.29 -2.22 -10.69
C GLU A 97 10.56 -1.32 -9.50
N LEU A 98 11.82 -0.93 -9.30
CA LEU A 98 12.16 0.13 -8.37
C LEU A 98 12.03 1.48 -9.09
N THR A 99 11.05 2.27 -8.65
CA THR A 99 10.69 3.53 -9.29
C THR A 99 10.83 4.70 -8.33
N ALA A 100 11.34 5.82 -8.84
CA ALA A 100 11.28 7.11 -8.15
C ALA A 100 9.95 7.81 -8.50
N LEU A 101 9.01 7.83 -7.56
CA LEU A 101 7.75 8.56 -7.70
C LEU A 101 7.92 9.95 -7.10
N GLY A 102 8.28 10.91 -7.95
CA GLY A 102 8.60 12.27 -7.53
C GLY A 102 9.79 12.28 -6.54
N PRO A 103 9.61 12.62 -5.26
CA PRO A 103 10.69 12.69 -4.29
C PRO A 103 10.99 11.38 -3.54
N PHE A 104 10.27 10.29 -3.76
CA PHE A 104 10.44 9.05 -2.98
C PHE A 104 10.59 7.80 -3.85
N PHE A 105 11.02 6.69 -3.26
CA PHE A 105 11.18 5.41 -3.94
C PHE A 105 10.11 4.41 -3.51
N ALA A 106 9.64 3.62 -4.47
CA ALA A 106 8.67 2.55 -4.28
C ALA A 106 8.93 1.37 -5.22
N LEU A 107 8.39 0.20 -4.88
CA LEU A 107 8.23 -0.88 -5.83
C LEU A 107 6.91 -0.71 -6.59
N THR A 108 6.95 -0.65 -7.91
CA THR A 108 5.78 -0.44 -8.77
C THR A 108 5.56 -1.63 -9.70
N ALA A 109 4.40 -1.69 -10.35
CA ALA A 109 4.23 -2.57 -11.50
C ALA A 109 5.06 -2.03 -12.67
N GLY A 110 5.91 -2.86 -13.28
CA GLY A 110 6.77 -2.43 -14.40
C GLY A 110 6.03 -2.15 -15.71
N ARG A 111 4.77 -2.56 -15.80
CA ARG A 111 3.85 -2.18 -16.88
C ARG A 111 2.46 -1.93 -16.30
N ALA A 112 1.65 -1.17 -17.03
CA ALA A 112 0.24 -1.03 -16.68
C ALA A 112 -0.43 -2.40 -16.61
N THR A 113 -1.09 -2.67 -15.48
CA THR A 113 -1.84 -3.91 -15.23
C THR A 113 -3.30 -3.52 -15.02
N ALA A 114 -4.16 -3.81 -16.00
CA ALA A 114 -5.59 -3.52 -15.90
C ALA A 114 -6.21 -4.19 -14.67
N ASP A 115 -5.85 -5.45 -14.39
CA ASP A 115 -6.35 -6.24 -13.27
C ASP A 115 -6.20 -5.54 -11.90
N VAL A 116 -5.04 -4.90 -11.63
CA VAL A 116 -4.84 -4.21 -10.35
C VAL A 116 -5.59 -2.89 -10.27
N ASN A 117 -5.76 -2.20 -11.40
CA ASN A 117 -6.55 -0.98 -11.46
C ASN A 117 -8.05 -1.28 -11.27
N GLU A 118 -8.54 -2.35 -11.89
CA GLU A 118 -9.91 -2.84 -11.74
C GLU A 118 -10.17 -3.31 -10.31
N LEU A 119 -9.24 -4.07 -9.72
CA LEU A 119 -9.33 -4.47 -8.31
C LEU A 119 -9.39 -3.25 -7.37
N ALA A 120 -8.51 -2.27 -7.56
CA ALA A 120 -8.50 -1.05 -6.74
C ALA A 120 -9.82 -0.28 -6.88
N ALA A 121 -10.32 -0.12 -8.10
CA ALA A 121 -11.60 0.52 -8.36
C ALA A 121 -12.77 -0.22 -7.70
N ALA A 122 -12.81 -1.55 -7.78
CA ALA A 122 -13.83 -2.38 -7.17
C ALA A 122 -13.79 -2.29 -5.64
N VAL A 123 -12.61 -2.36 -5.02
CA VAL A 123 -12.45 -2.18 -3.57
C VAL A 123 -12.96 -0.80 -3.12
N VAL A 124 -12.64 0.26 -3.87
CA VAL A 124 -13.10 1.62 -3.55
C VAL A 124 -14.62 1.69 -3.55
N ARG A 125 -15.28 1.15 -4.58
CA ARG A 125 -16.75 1.16 -4.75
C ARG A 125 -17.46 0.31 -3.72
N ASP A 126 -17.09 -0.96 -3.63
CA ASP A 126 -17.84 -1.96 -2.87
C ASP A 126 -17.71 -1.76 -1.36
N LEU A 127 -16.61 -1.16 -0.90
CA LEU A 127 -16.39 -0.84 0.51
C LEU A 127 -16.61 0.64 0.86
N ASP A 128 -17.10 1.47 -0.07
CA ASP A 128 -17.45 2.85 0.27
C ASP A 128 -18.60 3.00 1.27
N PRO A 129 -19.62 2.12 1.32
CA PRO A 129 -20.67 2.22 2.34
C PRO A 129 -20.15 2.23 3.79
N PHE A 130 -18.97 1.65 4.04
CA PHE A 130 -18.35 1.62 5.37
C PHE A 130 -17.55 2.88 5.71
N ARG A 131 -17.37 3.81 4.77
CA ARG A 131 -16.61 5.04 4.97
C ARG A 131 -17.49 6.16 5.49
N ALA A 132 -17.11 6.75 6.62
CA ALA A 132 -17.69 8.01 7.06
C ALA A 132 -17.32 9.14 6.08
N PRO A 133 -18.23 10.09 5.80
CA PRO A 133 -17.91 11.30 5.06
C PRO A 133 -16.68 12.00 5.62
N ALA A 134 -15.81 12.51 4.74
CA ALA A 134 -14.58 13.20 5.15
C ALA A 134 -14.93 14.48 5.94
N THR A 135 -14.18 14.78 7.00
CA THR A 135 -14.30 16.07 7.69
C THR A 135 -13.68 17.19 6.88
N GLU A 136 -14.00 18.44 7.22
CA GLU A 136 -13.38 19.61 6.61
C GLU A 136 -11.85 19.60 6.78
N GLU A 137 -11.34 19.15 7.92
CA GLU A 137 -9.90 19.03 8.17
C GLU A 137 -9.26 17.93 7.31
N GLU A 138 -9.95 16.80 7.11
CA GLU A 138 -9.49 15.72 6.23
C GLU A 138 -9.40 16.19 4.77
N ILE A 139 -10.39 16.97 4.32
CA ILE A 139 -10.42 17.59 2.98
C ILE A 139 -9.30 18.64 2.85
N ALA A 140 -9.18 19.56 3.81
CA ALA A 140 -8.17 20.63 3.78
C ALA A 140 -6.73 20.08 3.73
N ARG A 141 -6.45 18.98 4.43
CA ARG A 141 -5.15 18.28 4.38
C ARG A 141 -4.79 17.78 2.97
N ARG A 142 -5.77 17.58 2.08
CA ARG A 142 -5.55 17.18 0.69
C ARG A 142 -5.28 18.35 -0.24
N ARG A 143 -5.33 19.60 0.25
CA ARG A 143 -5.05 20.82 -0.53
C ARG A 143 -5.87 20.86 -1.83
N PRO A 144 -7.21 20.85 -1.76
CA PRO A 144 -8.09 20.77 -2.92
C PRO A 144 -7.85 21.87 -3.98
N GLU A 145 -7.30 23.01 -3.56
CA GLU A 145 -6.86 24.11 -4.43
C GLU A 145 -5.73 23.72 -5.39
N SER A 146 -4.93 22.71 -5.04
CA SER A 146 -3.82 22.19 -5.86
C SER A 146 -4.20 21.01 -6.74
N LEU A 147 -5.43 20.51 -6.61
CA LEU A 147 -5.93 19.34 -7.33
C LEU A 147 -6.52 19.74 -8.70
N SER A 148 -6.52 18.79 -9.64
CA SER A 148 -7.30 18.90 -10.87
C SER A 148 -8.81 18.89 -10.55
N GLU A 149 -9.65 19.27 -11.51
CA GLU A 149 -11.11 19.18 -11.36
C GLU A 149 -11.56 17.74 -11.05
N ARG A 150 -11.06 16.77 -11.82
CA ARG A 150 -11.34 15.35 -11.64
C ARG A 150 -10.93 14.85 -10.25
N GLN A 151 -9.76 15.24 -9.78
CA GLN A 151 -9.26 14.88 -8.44
C GLN A 151 -10.11 15.51 -7.32
N ARG A 152 -10.66 16.73 -7.53
CA ARG A 152 -11.61 17.34 -6.58
C ARG A 152 -12.94 16.60 -6.55
N ASP A 153 -13.45 16.15 -7.70
CA ASP A 153 -14.66 15.34 -7.76
C ASP A 153 -14.47 14.03 -7.00
N TYR A 154 -13.32 13.37 -7.22
CA TYR A 154 -12.98 12.15 -6.48
C TYR A 154 -12.81 12.40 -4.98
N LEU A 155 -12.18 13.49 -4.58
CA LEU A 155 -12.08 13.85 -3.16
C LEU A 155 -13.47 14.06 -2.53
N ARG A 156 -14.40 14.70 -3.24
CA ARG A 156 -15.75 14.95 -2.75
C ARG A 156 -16.56 13.66 -2.61
N GLU A 157 -16.55 12.83 -3.66
CA GLU A 157 -17.38 11.64 -3.73
C GLU A 157 -16.79 10.48 -2.92
N TRP A 158 -15.49 10.22 -3.06
CA TRP A 158 -14.80 9.03 -2.54
C TRP A 158 -13.89 9.33 -1.35
N GLY A 159 -13.76 10.59 -0.94
CA GLY A 159 -12.92 11.01 0.18
C GLY A 159 -11.41 11.02 -0.11
N TYR A 160 -10.99 10.77 -1.36
CA TYR A 160 -9.59 10.76 -1.76
C TYR A 160 -9.41 11.06 -3.25
N PRO A 161 -8.41 11.86 -3.64
CA PRO A 161 -8.28 12.32 -5.02
C PRO A 161 -7.60 11.33 -5.97
N TYR A 162 -6.84 10.34 -5.46
CA TYR A 162 -6.04 9.44 -6.30
C TYR A 162 -6.66 8.04 -6.40
N VAL A 163 -7.94 7.99 -6.80
CA VAL A 163 -8.71 6.76 -7.07
C VAL A 163 -9.03 6.63 -8.56
N PHE A 164 -9.42 5.44 -9.01
CA PHE A 164 -9.81 5.15 -10.40
C PHE A 164 -8.74 5.53 -11.42
N ASP A 165 -9.01 6.52 -12.29
CA ASP A 165 -8.11 6.96 -13.35
C ASP A 165 -6.79 7.54 -12.80
N GLU A 166 -6.77 7.95 -11.53
CA GLU A 166 -5.61 8.50 -10.84
C GLU A 166 -4.86 7.44 -9.99
N PHE A 167 -5.36 6.20 -9.93
CA PHE A 167 -4.74 5.14 -9.17
C PHE A 167 -3.41 4.69 -9.80
N GLN A 168 -2.40 4.47 -8.95
CA GLN A 168 -1.12 3.90 -9.33
C GLN A 168 -0.69 2.87 -8.31
N PHE A 169 -0.45 1.63 -8.73
CA PHE A 169 0.11 0.61 -7.86
C PHE A 169 1.55 0.94 -7.49
N HIS A 170 1.80 1.11 -6.20
CA HIS A 170 3.14 1.30 -5.65
C HIS A 170 3.22 0.85 -4.19
N MET A 171 4.35 0.26 -3.80
CA MET A 171 4.68 -0.09 -2.42
C MET A 171 5.86 0.75 -1.94
N THR A 172 5.56 1.74 -1.11
CA THR A 172 6.51 2.79 -0.73
C THR A 172 7.66 2.26 0.13
N LEU A 173 8.89 2.58 -0.25
CA LEU A 173 10.11 2.19 0.47
C LEU A 173 10.72 3.37 1.24
N THR A 174 10.51 4.61 0.80
CA THR A 174 11.02 5.80 1.48
C THR A 174 9.96 6.91 1.54
N GLY A 175 10.10 7.82 2.49
CA GLY A 175 9.57 9.17 2.38
C GLY A 175 10.38 10.01 1.38
N ARG A 176 10.32 11.34 1.53
CA ARG A 176 11.00 12.27 0.62
C ARG A 176 12.52 12.18 0.76
N VAL A 177 13.19 11.78 -0.32
CA VAL A 177 14.65 11.70 -0.42
C VAL A 177 15.20 13.00 -1.04
N PRO A 178 16.11 13.71 -0.34
CA PRO A 178 16.78 14.89 -0.88
C PRO A 178 17.49 14.59 -2.20
N VAL A 179 17.47 15.53 -3.15
CA VAL A 179 18.03 15.34 -4.51
C VAL A 179 19.46 14.80 -4.47
N ALA A 180 20.31 15.37 -3.60
CA ALA A 180 21.70 14.96 -3.42
C ALA A 180 21.86 13.50 -2.94
N ARG A 181 20.84 12.92 -2.31
CA ARG A 181 20.86 11.55 -1.76
C ARG A 181 20.19 10.52 -2.67
N ARG A 182 19.45 10.94 -3.71
CA ARG A 182 18.64 10.03 -4.54
C ARG A 182 19.47 8.95 -5.24
N ALA A 183 20.63 9.31 -5.79
CA ALA A 183 21.48 8.34 -6.48
C ALA A 183 22.00 7.25 -5.53
N ALA A 184 22.51 7.65 -4.35
CA ALA A 184 22.97 6.73 -3.32
C ALA A 184 21.81 5.85 -2.78
N MET A 185 20.64 6.45 -2.56
CA MET A 185 19.46 5.71 -2.09
C MET A 185 18.99 4.69 -3.13
N ALA A 186 18.95 5.07 -4.41
CA ALA A 186 18.59 4.15 -5.48
C ALA A 186 19.53 2.94 -5.53
N GLU A 187 20.84 3.13 -5.35
CA GLU A 187 21.81 2.04 -5.34
C GLU A 187 21.60 1.08 -4.15
N VAL A 188 21.39 1.63 -2.95
CA VAL A 188 21.06 0.83 -1.75
C VAL A 188 19.80 0.00 -1.99
N LEU A 189 18.73 0.62 -2.47
CA LEU A 189 17.44 -0.04 -2.70
C LEU A 189 17.53 -1.09 -3.80
N ARG A 190 18.25 -0.82 -4.90
CA ARG A 190 18.47 -1.80 -5.97
C ARG A 190 19.16 -3.05 -5.43
N ARG A 191 20.21 -2.89 -4.62
CA ARG A 191 20.91 -4.03 -4.01
C ARG A 191 20.02 -4.80 -3.06
N ARG A 192 19.32 -4.10 -2.16
CA ARG A 192 18.49 -4.72 -1.13
C ARG A 192 17.28 -5.46 -1.71
N PHE A 193 16.65 -4.91 -2.75
CA PHE A 193 15.46 -5.48 -3.37
C PHE A 193 15.75 -6.21 -4.70
N ALA A 194 17.03 -6.45 -5.04
CA ALA A 194 17.43 -7.20 -6.22
C ALA A 194 16.72 -8.56 -6.39
N PRO A 195 16.44 -9.34 -5.32
CA PRO A 195 15.70 -10.60 -5.46
C PRO A 195 14.26 -10.45 -5.98
N PHE A 196 13.68 -9.25 -5.90
CA PHE A 196 12.27 -8.98 -6.23
C PHE A 196 12.09 -8.11 -7.48
N ILE A 197 13.07 -7.25 -7.78
CA ILE A 197 13.04 -6.43 -9.00
C ILE A 197 13.10 -7.34 -10.24
N GLY A 198 12.23 -7.06 -11.22
CA GLY A 198 12.06 -7.86 -12.42
C GLY A 198 11.37 -9.20 -12.19
N ARG A 199 10.88 -9.48 -10.97
CA ARG A 199 10.17 -10.73 -10.64
C ARG A 199 8.66 -10.52 -10.58
N PRO A 200 7.88 -11.56 -10.88
CA PRO A 200 6.45 -11.51 -10.70
C PRO A 200 6.06 -11.36 -9.23
N LEU A 201 4.93 -10.72 -8.99
CA LEU A 201 4.29 -10.58 -7.69
C LEU A 201 2.85 -11.08 -7.79
N ALA A 202 2.52 -12.12 -7.02
CA ALA A 202 1.16 -12.59 -6.89
C ALA A 202 0.32 -11.55 -6.13
N ILE A 203 -0.84 -11.21 -6.69
CA ILE A 203 -1.91 -10.51 -6.01
C ILE A 203 -2.96 -11.57 -5.72
N ASP A 204 -2.86 -12.18 -4.54
CA ASP A 204 -3.63 -13.35 -4.12
C ASP A 204 -4.40 -13.14 -2.82
N ALA A 205 -4.25 -11.96 -2.20
CA ALA A 205 -4.95 -11.59 -0.98
C ALA A 205 -4.98 -10.08 -0.80
N LEU A 206 -5.98 -9.59 -0.07
CA LEU A 206 -6.08 -8.22 0.41
C LEU A 206 -5.98 -8.18 1.93
N ALA A 207 -5.49 -7.06 2.45
CA ALA A 207 -5.31 -6.84 3.86
C ALA A 207 -6.19 -5.68 4.34
N LEU A 208 -6.86 -5.89 5.46
CA LEU A 208 -7.41 -4.81 6.24
C LEU A 208 -6.33 -4.30 7.18
N PHE A 209 -6.06 -3.00 7.13
CA PHE A 209 -5.15 -2.34 8.07
C PHE A 209 -5.94 -1.43 9.00
N CYS A 210 -5.51 -1.38 10.26
CA CYS A 210 -6.12 -0.56 11.30
C CYS A 210 -5.08 0.38 11.90
N GLU A 211 -5.44 1.65 12.05
CA GLU A 211 -4.75 2.60 12.91
C GLU A 211 -5.66 2.92 14.10
N PRO A 212 -5.37 2.38 15.30
CA PRO A 212 -6.26 2.51 16.45
C PRO A 212 -6.49 3.96 16.87
N LEU A 213 -5.42 4.73 17.02
CA LEU A 213 -5.42 6.09 17.55
C LEU A 213 -4.67 7.05 16.60
N PRO A 214 -5.36 7.74 15.70
CA PRO A 214 -4.67 8.66 14.78
C PRO A 214 -4.09 9.88 15.53
N PRO A 215 -2.80 10.24 15.34
CA PRO A 215 -1.79 9.53 14.54
C PRO A 215 -1.10 8.42 15.34
N SER A 216 -1.12 7.19 14.82
CA SER A 216 -0.30 6.05 15.28
C SER A 216 0.09 5.19 14.08
N ASP A 217 0.78 4.09 14.34
CA ASP A 217 1.11 3.11 13.31
C ASP A 217 -0.13 2.34 12.86
N PHE A 218 -0.12 1.91 11.60
CA PHE A 218 -1.09 0.95 11.08
C PHE A 218 -0.60 -0.48 11.31
N PHE A 219 -1.55 -1.38 11.52
CA PHE A 219 -1.33 -2.79 11.77
C PHE A 219 -2.20 -3.63 10.85
N VAL A 220 -1.71 -4.79 10.43
CA VAL A 220 -2.55 -5.76 9.72
C VAL A 220 -3.57 -6.32 10.69
N ASP A 221 -4.84 -6.06 10.41
CA ASP A 221 -5.97 -6.55 11.18
C ASP A 221 -6.44 -7.92 10.69
N SER A 222 -6.54 -8.08 9.37
CA SER A 222 -6.92 -9.34 8.73
C SER A 222 -6.36 -9.41 7.31
N HIS A 223 -6.19 -10.64 6.81
CA HIS A 223 -5.69 -10.94 5.47
C HIS A 223 -6.64 -11.95 4.81
N ALA A 224 -7.25 -11.56 3.70
CA ALA A 224 -8.31 -12.31 3.03
C ALA A 224 -7.86 -12.72 1.63
N ALA A 225 -7.86 -14.03 1.37
CA ALA A 225 -7.44 -14.58 0.08
C ALA A 225 -8.45 -14.28 -1.04
N LEU A 226 -7.92 -13.91 -2.20
CA LEU A 226 -8.60 -13.85 -3.48
C LEU A 226 -8.82 -15.27 -4.02
N VAL A 227 -9.72 -15.43 -4.99
CA VAL A 227 -10.02 -16.73 -5.60
C VAL A 227 -8.81 -17.22 -6.40
N PRO A 228 -8.21 -18.37 -6.07
CA PRO A 228 -7.09 -18.90 -6.84
C PRO A 228 -7.51 -19.18 -8.28
N VAL A 229 -6.81 -18.59 -9.25
CA VAL A 229 -6.98 -18.96 -10.65
C VAL A 229 -6.26 -20.30 -10.85
N LYS A 230 -7.00 -21.33 -11.28
CA LYS A 230 -6.38 -22.60 -11.70
C LYS A 230 -5.40 -22.26 -12.82
N GLN A 231 -4.10 -22.42 -12.58
CA GLN A 231 -3.12 -22.36 -13.65
C GLN A 231 -3.52 -23.42 -14.68
N ALA A 232 -3.79 -22.99 -15.91
CA ALA A 232 -3.84 -23.94 -17.02
C ALA A 232 -2.49 -24.65 -17.02
N MET A 233 -2.49 -25.96 -16.82
CA MET A 233 -1.28 -26.76 -16.98
C MET A 233 -0.74 -26.42 -18.37
N ALA A 234 0.42 -25.76 -18.42
CA ALA A 234 1.15 -25.60 -19.66
C ALA A 234 1.45 -27.02 -20.14
N GLY A 235 0.67 -27.47 -21.12
CA GLY A 235 0.82 -28.79 -21.72
C GLY A 235 2.21 -28.91 -22.32
N THR A 236 2.91 -29.97 -21.91
CA THR A 236 3.94 -30.76 -22.62
C THR A 236 4.62 -30.13 -23.81
#